data_AF-A0A8T4T0F4-F1
#
_entry.id   AF-A0A8T4T0F4-F1
#
_cell.length_a   1.000
_cell.length_b   1.000
_cell.length_c   1.000
_cell.angle_alpha   90.00
_cell.angle_beta   90.00
_cell.angle_gamma   90.00
#
_symmetry.space_group_name_H-M   'P 1'
#
loop_
_entity.id
_entity.type
_entity.pdbx_description
1 polymer ?
#
loop_
_entity_poly.entity_id
_entity_poly.type
_entity_poly.pdbx_seq_one_letter_code
_entity_poly.pdbx_strand_id
1 'polypeptide(L)'
;MPIDDYLGKIESSGQYSDNSQITQKIKENKVSYYETPAYKIAEYLKSKNYIIGNSCGWRVEEPDPDAITILKPRDPIQKNFLGIKWKQKQYAFDLGTLWISNQARNTVSNSKWVLEANGRENIEELIILMKDLSKPFDVNIEIQLVSEGSQYERSSSDDSGG
;
A
#
# COMPACT_ATOMS: atom_id res chain seq x y z
N MET A 1 -31.74 -6.52 -9.62
CA MET A 1 -31.88 -6.00 -11.00
C MET A 1 -32.92 -4.91 -10.98
N PRO A 2 -32.80 -3.80 -11.73
CA PRO A 2 -31.62 -3.16 -12.32
C PRO A 2 -31.45 -1.70 -11.84
N ILE A 3 -30.26 -1.16 -12.10
CA ILE A 3 -29.90 0.25 -12.08
C ILE A 3 -30.42 0.81 -13.40
N ASP A 4 -31.49 1.60 -13.38
CA ASP A 4 -31.94 2.48 -14.46
C ASP A 4 -33.23 3.16 -13.99
N ASP A 5 -33.15 4.33 -13.35
CA ASP A 5 -34.33 5.23 -13.26
C ASP A 5 -34.10 6.68 -12.76
N TYR A 6 -32.87 7.18 -12.70
CA TYR A 6 -32.64 8.56 -12.21
C TYR A 6 -31.87 9.48 -13.17
N LEU A 7 -32.07 9.30 -14.48
CA LEU A 7 -31.66 10.30 -15.48
C LEU A 7 -32.79 10.51 -16.49
N GLY A 8 -33.77 11.34 -16.11
CA GLY A 8 -34.85 11.69 -17.03
C GLY A 8 -35.88 12.62 -16.43
N LYS A 9 -35.54 13.91 -16.32
CA LYS A 9 -36.39 15.10 -16.54
C LYS A 9 -35.69 16.35 -15.99
N ILE A 10 -34.78 16.90 -16.78
CA ILE A 10 -34.41 18.31 -16.66
C ILE A 10 -35.32 19.04 -17.63
N GLU A 11 -36.51 19.43 -17.16
CA GLU A 11 -37.32 20.45 -17.81
C GLU A 11 -37.42 21.66 -16.87
N SER A 12 -36.56 22.64 -17.17
CA SER A 12 -36.84 24.07 -17.17
C SER A 12 -37.99 24.56 -16.26
N SER A 13 -37.65 24.92 -15.01
CA SER A 13 -38.27 26.06 -14.34
C SER A 13 -37.20 26.76 -13.52
N GLY A 14 -36.84 27.97 -13.94
CA GLY A 14 -35.72 28.72 -13.42
C GLY A 14 -35.85 29.05 -11.93
N GLN A 15 -34.84 28.64 -11.17
CA GLN A 15 -34.27 29.43 -10.10
C GLN A 15 -32.76 29.15 -10.12
N TYR A 16 -31.97 30.12 -10.61
CA TYR A 16 -30.53 30.17 -10.40
C TYR A 16 -30.28 30.44 -8.90
N SER A 17 -30.49 29.42 -8.08
CA SER A 17 -30.10 29.39 -6.67
C SER A 17 -28.64 28.99 -6.60
N ASP A 18 -27.79 29.99 -6.84
CA ASP A 18 -26.54 30.18 -6.11
C ASP A 18 -25.63 28.95 -5.91
N ASN A 19 -25.03 28.47 -7.00
CA ASN A 19 -23.91 27.52 -6.95
C ASN A 19 -22.68 28.07 -6.18
N SER A 20 -22.64 29.36 -5.85
CA SER A 20 -21.55 29.93 -5.05
C SER A 20 -21.64 29.51 -3.58
N GLN A 21 -22.84 29.29 -3.04
CA GLN A 21 -23.03 28.84 -1.65
C GLN A 21 -22.62 27.37 -1.44
N ILE A 22 -22.85 26.50 -2.44
CA ILE A 22 -22.38 25.10 -2.38
C ILE A 22 -20.85 25.06 -2.45
N THR A 23 -20.25 25.89 -3.30
CA THR A 23 -18.78 25.97 -3.46
C THR A 23 -18.10 26.60 -2.24
N GLN A 24 -18.76 27.52 -1.53
CA GLN A 24 -18.27 28.07 -0.27
C GLN A 24 -18.38 27.08 0.90
N LYS A 25 -19.49 26.34 1.03
CA LYS A 25 -19.66 25.34 2.12
C LYS A 25 -18.64 24.21 2.06
N ILE A 26 -18.19 23.81 0.86
CA ILE A 26 -17.17 22.77 0.70
C ILE A 26 -15.77 23.28 1.08
N LYS A 27 -15.50 24.59 0.95
CA LYS A 27 -14.21 25.20 1.35
C LYS A 27 -14.00 25.30 2.87
N GLU A 28 -15.06 25.16 3.67
CA GLU A 28 -14.99 25.31 5.13
C GLU A 28 -14.80 23.97 5.88
N ASN A 29 -15.02 22.83 5.21
CA ASN A 29 -14.55 21.56 5.75
C ASN A 29 -13.04 21.46 5.51
N LYS A 30 -12.25 21.92 6.48
CA LYS A 30 -10.86 21.47 6.61
C LYS A 30 -10.88 19.95 6.76
N VAL A 31 -10.75 19.24 5.65
CA VAL A 31 -10.49 17.81 5.67
C VAL A 31 -9.10 17.63 6.29
N SER A 32 -9.09 17.30 7.57
CA SER A 32 -7.90 16.88 8.28
C SER A 32 -7.63 15.44 7.88
N TYR A 33 -6.80 15.23 6.86
CA TYR A 33 -6.26 13.91 6.58
C TYR A 33 -5.37 13.52 7.75
N TYR A 34 -5.75 12.49 8.49
CA TYR A 34 -4.94 11.95 9.57
C TYR A 34 -3.72 11.27 8.93
N GLU A 35 -2.62 12.00 8.76
CA GLU A 35 -1.37 11.45 8.24
C GLU A 35 -0.78 10.48 9.28
N THR A 36 -1.18 9.21 9.23
CA THR A 36 -0.57 8.17 10.07
C THR A 36 0.88 7.93 9.65
N PRO A 37 1.75 7.40 10.55
CA PRO A 37 3.08 6.98 10.16
C PRO A 37 3.09 6.06 8.93
N ALA A 38 2.10 5.17 8.81
CA ALA A 38 1.95 4.25 7.69
C ALA A 38 1.88 4.96 6.32
N TYR A 39 1.16 6.08 6.22
CA TYR A 39 1.09 6.88 4.98
C TYR A 39 2.45 7.42 4.57
N LYS A 40 3.19 8.03 5.50
CA LYS A 40 4.53 8.57 5.24
C LYS A 40 5.53 7.49 4.89
N ILE A 41 5.45 6.32 5.53
CA ILE A 41 6.26 5.16 5.21
C ILE A 41 5.93 4.66 3.80
N ALA A 42 4.65 4.59 3.43
CA ALA A 42 4.23 4.18 2.10
C ALA A 42 4.76 5.11 1.00
N GLU A 43 4.69 6.44 1.20
CA GLU A 43 5.27 7.41 0.27
C GLU A 43 6.78 7.24 0.12
N TYR A 44 7.49 7.06 1.24
CA TYR A 44 8.93 6.81 1.23
C TYR A 44 9.28 5.53 0.47
N LEU A 45 8.59 4.41 0.75
CA LEU A 45 8.80 3.14 0.05
C LEU A 45 8.56 3.27 -1.46
N LYS A 46 7.48 3.93 -1.86
CA LYS A 46 7.17 4.20 -3.27
C LYS A 46 8.26 5.06 -3.93
N SER A 47 8.80 6.06 -3.22
CA SER A 47 9.91 6.89 -3.72
C SER A 47 11.21 6.11 -3.96
N LYS A 48 11.37 4.97 -3.28
CA LYS A 48 12.49 4.03 -3.44
C LYS A 48 12.19 2.89 -4.41
N ASN A 49 11.10 3.00 -5.17
CA ASN A 49 10.63 2.00 -6.13
C ASN A 49 10.21 0.66 -5.48
N TYR A 50 9.82 0.67 -4.19
CA TYR A 50 9.09 -0.45 -3.60
C TYR A 50 7.59 -0.29 -3.83
N ILE A 51 6.90 -1.42 -3.73
CA ILE A 51 5.45 -1.52 -3.72
C ILE A 51 5.02 -1.79 -2.28
N ILE A 52 3.81 -1.34 -1.92
CA ILE A 52 3.26 -1.57 -0.59
C ILE A 52 2.23 -2.71 -0.65
N GLY A 53 2.17 -3.49 0.43
CA GLY A 53 1.14 -4.49 0.66
C GLY A 53 0.43 -4.30 2.00
N ASN A 54 -0.74 -4.91 2.14
CA ASN A 54 -1.42 -5.07 3.42
C ASN A 54 -0.73 -6.13 4.28
N SER A 55 -1.15 -6.28 5.53
CA SER A 55 -0.60 -7.28 6.48
C SER A 55 -0.69 -8.75 6.04
N CYS A 56 -1.42 -9.06 4.97
CA CYS A 56 -1.48 -10.39 4.36
C CYS A 56 -0.47 -10.58 3.23
N GLY A 57 0.30 -9.55 2.86
CA GLY A 57 1.22 -9.57 1.73
C GLY A 57 0.56 -9.37 0.36
N TRP A 58 -0.67 -8.85 0.33
CA TRP A 58 -1.33 -8.44 -0.92
C TRP A 58 -0.99 -7.01 -1.25
N ARG A 59 -0.68 -6.74 -2.52
CA ARG A 59 -0.47 -5.39 -3.02
C ARG A 59 -1.71 -4.52 -2.79
N VAL A 60 -1.50 -3.32 -2.28
CA VAL A 60 -2.55 -2.32 -2.03
C VAL A 60 -2.14 -0.93 -2.51
N GLU A 61 -3.12 -0.06 -2.73
CA GLU A 61 -2.87 1.33 -3.12
C GLU A 61 -2.59 2.22 -1.90
N GLU A 62 -3.31 1.95 -0.81
CA GLU A 62 -3.26 2.67 0.47
C GLU A 62 -2.79 1.74 1.59
N PRO A 63 -1.94 2.22 2.52
CA PRO A 63 -1.44 1.40 3.61
C PRO A 63 -2.50 1.22 4.71
N ASP A 64 -2.41 0.09 5.40
CA ASP A 64 -3.09 -0.11 6.68
C ASP A 64 -2.40 0.78 7.75
N PRO A 65 -3.15 1.52 8.60
CA PRO A 65 -2.57 2.32 9.68
C PRO A 65 -1.63 1.54 10.60
N ASP A 66 -1.86 0.25 10.78
CA ASP A 66 -1.19 -0.58 11.78
C ASP A 66 -0.02 -1.39 11.20
N ALA A 67 0.03 -1.58 9.88
CA ALA A 67 1.03 -2.42 9.24
C ALA A 67 1.26 -2.07 7.76
N ILE A 68 2.48 -2.35 7.27
CA ILE A 68 2.82 -2.19 5.86
C ILE A 68 3.77 -3.30 5.41
N THR A 69 3.38 -4.05 4.38
CA THR A 69 4.26 -5.03 3.74
C THR A 69 5.09 -4.36 2.65
N ILE A 70 6.37 -4.73 2.60
CA ILE A 70 7.35 -4.18 1.67
C ILE A 70 7.53 -5.17 0.52
N LEU A 71 7.11 -4.77 -0.67
CA LEU A 71 7.16 -5.60 -1.86
C LEU A 71 8.21 -5.07 -2.83
N LYS A 72 9.18 -5.90 -3.20
CA LYS A 72 10.22 -5.55 -4.17
C LYS A 72 9.78 -5.92 -5.59
N PRO A 73 9.61 -4.95 -6.50
CA PRO A 73 9.22 -5.26 -7.87
C PRO A 73 10.28 -6.12 -8.55
N ARG A 74 9.81 -6.93 -9.50
CA ARG A 74 10.66 -7.74 -10.36
C ARG A 74 10.51 -7.29 -11.80
N ASP A 75 11.61 -7.39 -12.54
CA ASP A 75 11.61 -7.07 -13.96
C ASP A 75 10.68 -8.01 -14.74
N PRO A 76 9.87 -7.48 -15.67
CA PRO A 76 9.05 -8.32 -16.53
C PRO A 76 9.90 -9.29 -17.35
N ILE A 77 9.47 -10.54 -17.47
CA ILE A 77 10.13 -11.52 -18.33
C ILE A 77 9.68 -11.27 -19.78
N GLN A 78 10.63 -11.20 -20.70
CA GLN A 78 10.32 -11.22 -22.14
C GLN A 78 9.98 -12.65 -22.58
N LYS A 79 8.81 -12.83 -23.17
CA LYS A 79 8.35 -14.08 -23.77
C LYS A 79 8.31 -13.91 -25.29
N ASN A 80 8.60 -14.99 -26.00
CA ASN A 80 8.50 -15.07 -27.45
C ASN A 80 7.88 -16.40 -27.82
N PHE A 81 6.76 -16.37 -28.55
CA PHE A 81 6.13 -17.56 -29.11
C PHE A 81 5.62 -17.23 -30.50
N LEU A 82 5.99 -18.07 -31.48
CA LEU A 82 5.64 -17.89 -32.90
C LEU A 82 5.98 -16.48 -33.44
N GLY A 83 7.08 -15.88 -32.99
CA GLY A 83 7.54 -14.55 -33.42
C GLY A 83 6.85 -13.38 -32.73
N ILE A 84 5.83 -13.62 -31.91
CA ILE A 84 5.17 -12.59 -31.10
C ILE A 84 5.96 -12.42 -29.81
N LYS A 85 6.45 -11.21 -29.57
CA LYS A 85 7.15 -10.83 -28.33
C LYS A 85 6.21 -10.09 -27.40
N TRP A 86 6.15 -10.51 -26.14
CA TRP A 86 5.42 -9.78 -25.10
C TRP A 86 6.19 -9.78 -23.78
N LYS A 87 5.86 -8.82 -22.91
CA LYS A 87 6.40 -8.72 -21.54
C LYS A 87 5.38 -9.28 -20.57
N GLN A 88 5.78 -10.28 -19.79
CA GLN A 88 4.95 -10.83 -18.72
C GLN A 88 5.36 -10.19 -17.39
N LYS A 89 4.40 -9.52 -16.73
CA LYS A 89 4.60 -9.01 -15.37
C LYS A 89 4.88 -10.18 -14.41
N GLN A 90 5.74 -9.92 -13.43
CA GLN A 90 6.07 -10.88 -12.39
C GLN A 90 5.49 -10.44 -11.05
N TYR A 91 5.16 -11.42 -10.21
CA TYR A 91 4.85 -11.17 -8.80
C TYR A 91 6.07 -10.58 -8.09
N ALA A 92 5.85 -9.53 -7.31
CA ALA A 92 6.88 -8.92 -6.47
C ALA A 92 7.38 -9.91 -5.41
N PHE A 93 8.59 -9.68 -4.90
CA PHE A 93 9.06 -10.38 -3.70
C PHE A 93 8.50 -9.71 -2.45
N ASP A 94 7.93 -10.50 -1.55
CA ASP A 94 7.56 -10.08 -0.22
C ASP A 94 8.82 -10.11 0.65
N LEU A 95 9.33 -8.92 0.99
CA LEU A 95 10.52 -8.76 1.82
C LEU A 95 10.18 -8.80 3.32
N GLY A 96 8.92 -8.59 3.69
CA GLY A 96 8.50 -8.54 5.08
C GLY A 96 7.44 -7.48 5.39
N THR A 97 6.89 -7.57 6.61
CA THR A 97 5.84 -6.69 7.12
C THR A 97 6.34 -5.87 8.29
N LEU A 98 6.24 -4.55 8.16
CA LEU A 98 6.50 -3.61 9.25
C LEU A 98 5.21 -3.38 10.03
N TRP A 99 5.24 -3.79 11.30
CA TRP A 99 4.17 -3.58 12.27
C TRP A 99 4.42 -2.27 13.04
N ILE A 100 3.46 -1.35 12.96
CA ILE A 100 3.52 0.00 13.52
C ILE A 100 2.76 0.07 14.84
N SER A 101 1.56 -0.52 14.87
CA SER A 101 0.65 -0.48 16.01
C SER A 101 -0.13 -1.79 16.12
N ASN A 102 0.52 -2.80 16.71
CA ASN A 102 -0.01 -4.14 16.87
C ASN A 102 0.43 -4.73 18.23
N GLN A 103 -0.54 -4.90 19.13
CA GLN A 103 -0.30 -5.43 20.47
C GLN A 103 0.23 -6.87 20.45
N ALA A 104 -0.25 -7.72 19.54
CA ALA A 104 0.20 -9.10 19.42
C ALA A 104 1.67 -9.22 18.97
N ARG A 105 2.26 -8.14 18.45
CA ARG A 105 3.67 -8.03 18.06
C ARG A 105 4.49 -7.12 19.00
N ASN A 106 3.92 -6.73 20.14
CA ASN A 106 4.55 -5.80 21.08
C ASN A 106 5.01 -4.48 20.43
N THR A 107 4.24 -3.99 19.45
CA THR A 107 4.51 -2.72 18.77
C THR A 107 3.60 -1.63 19.33
N VAL A 108 4.16 -0.44 19.48
CA VAL A 108 3.49 0.73 20.04
C VAL A 108 3.75 1.90 19.11
N SER A 109 2.67 2.51 18.63
CA SER A 109 2.74 3.66 17.74
C SER A 109 3.68 4.74 18.31
N ASN A 110 4.59 5.23 17.48
CA ASN A 110 5.60 6.25 17.80
C ASN A 110 6.64 5.87 18.89
N SER A 111 6.90 4.60 19.16
CA SER A 111 8.02 4.22 20.05
C SER A 111 8.76 2.96 19.61
N LYS A 112 8.03 1.87 19.34
CA LYS A 112 8.63 0.58 18.97
C LYS A 112 7.86 -0.07 17.84
N TRP A 113 8.55 -0.30 16.72
CA TRP A 113 8.05 -1.03 15.58
C TRP A 113 8.83 -2.33 15.38
N VAL A 114 8.21 -3.28 14.69
CA VAL A 114 8.82 -4.59 14.39
C VAL A 114 8.67 -4.86 12.90
N LEU A 115 9.78 -5.11 12.22
CA LEU A 115 9.80 -5.63 10.86
C LEU A 115 9.99 -7.15 10.91
N GLU A 116 8.96 -7.89 10.52
CA GLU A 116 9.05 -9.32 10.25
C GLU A 116 9.58 -9.51 8.82
N ALA A 117 10.84 -9.90 8.68
CA ALA A 117 11.56 -10.00 7.41
C ALA A 117 11.53 -11.43 6.82
N ASN A 118 11.39 -11.48 5.50
CA ASN A 118 11.43 -12.70 4.70
C ASN A 118 12.69 -12.74 3.84
N GLY A 119 13.40 -13.86 3.86
CA GLY A 119 14.64 -14.05 3.09
C GLY A 119 15.83 -13.44 3.78
N ARG A 120 16.74 -14.28 4.27
CA ARG A 120 17.99 -13.86 4.91
C ARG A 120 18.82 -12.97 3.99
N GLU A 121 18.77 -13.25 2.69
CA GLU A 121 19.42 -12.49 1.63
C GLU A 121 18.95 -11.02 1.55
N ASN A 122 17.77 -10.70 2.08
CA ASN A 122 17.20 -9.35 2.04
C ASN A 122 17.51 -8.53 3.30
N ILE A 123 18.09 -9.14 4.34
CA ILE A 123 18.25 -8.49 5.66
C ILE A 123 19.11 -7.23 5.59
N GLU A 124 20.21 -7.24 4.83
CA GLU A 124 21.08 -6.07 4.73
C GLU A 124 20.37 -4.88 4.08
N GLU A 125 19.63 -5.13 3.00
CA GLU A 125 18.79 -4.13 2.33
C GLU A 125 17.73 -3.57 3.28
N LEU A 126 17.05 -4.43 4.04
CA LEU A 126 16.04 -4.03 5.02
C LEU A 126 16.62 -3.23 6.18
N ILE A 127 17.82 -3.57 6.66
CA ILE A 127 18.51 -2.78 7.71
C ILE A 127 18.76 -1.35 7.21
N ILE A 128 19.25 -1.18 5.98
CA ILE A 128 19.49 0.15 5.40
C ILE A 128 18.17 0.92 5.30
N LEU A 129 17.14 0.26 4.77
CA LEU A 129 15.81 0.85 4.60
C LEU A 129 15.20 1.29 5.93
N MET A 130 15.27 0.45 6.97
CA MET A 130 14.74 0.75 8.30
C MET A 130 15.53 1.86 9.01
N LYS A 131 16.85 1.93 8.82
CA LYS A 131 17.67 3.04 9.36
C LYS A 131 17.29 4.39 8.78
N ASP A 132 16.89 4.44 7.52
CA ASP A 132 16.43 5.69 6.91
C ASP A 132 14.99 6.02 7.32
N LEU A 133 14.14 5.01 7.45
CA LEU A 133 12.77 5.18 7.92
C LEU A 133 12.69 5.59 9.38
N SER A 134 13.56 5.11 10.27
CA SER A 134 13.46 5.42 11.71
C SER A 134 13.74 6.89 12.05
N LYS A 135 14.62 7.55 11.29
CA LYS A 135 15.07 8.94 11.53
C LYS A 135 13.93 9.96 11.64
N PRO A 136 12.98 10.07 10.69
CA PRO A 136 11.93 11.08 10.75
C PRO A 136 10.89 10.84 11.86
N PHE A 137 10.79 9.63 12.40
CA PHE A 137 9.79 9.28 13.43
C PHE A 137 10.37 9.12 14.84
N ASP A 138 11.70 9.15 14.98
CA ASP A 138 12.40 8.88 16.26
C ASP A 138 11.95 7.56 16.92
N VAL A 139 11.81 6.51 16.11
CA VAL A 139 11.35 5.18 16.55
C VAL A 139 12.44 4.14 16.47
N ASN A 140 12.42 3.18 17.39
CA ASN A 140 13.25 1.98 17.27
C ASN A 140 12.52 0.93 16.43
N ILE A 141 13.17 0.43 15.39
CA ILE A 141 12.65 -0.64 14.53
C ILE A 141 13.47 -1.90 14.78
N GLU A 142 12.84 -2.90 15.40
CA GLU A 142 13.41 -4.23 15.58
C GLU A 142 13.18 -5.06 14.31
N ILE A 143 14.20 -5.76 13.82
CA ILE A 143 14.08 -6.64 12.64
C ILE A 143 14.14 -8.10 13.08
N GLN A 144 13.13 -8.87 12.73
CA GLN A 144 12.99 -10.29 13.04
C GLN A 144 12.91 -11.10 11.75
N LEU A 145 13.86 -12.02 11.53
CA LEU A 145 13.78 -12.94 10.39
C LEU A 145 12.72 -14.01 10.67
N VAL A 146 11.66 -14.06 9.86
CA VAL A 146 10.56 -15.03 10.01
C VAL A 146 10.60 -16.16 8.97
N SER A 147 11.34 -15.97 7.87
CA SER A 147 11.58 -17.01 6.85
C SER A 147 12.99 -16.89 6.31
N GLU A 148 13.67 -18.03 6.12
CA GLU A 148 15.05 -18.07 5.61
C GLU A 148 15.16 -17.62 4.15
N GLY A 149 14.12 -17.82 3.33
CA GLY A 149 14.12 -17.51 1.90
C GLY A 149 13.04 -16.50 1.51
N SER A 150 13.32 -15.74 0.44
CA SER A 150 12.37 -14.79 -0.15
C SER A 150 11.01 -15.44 -0.41
N GLN A 151 9.95 -14.70 -0.10
CA GLN A 151 8.57 -15.08 -0.41
C GLN A 151 8.07 -14.26 -1.62
N TYR A 152 7.02 -14.74 -2.27
CA TYR A 152 6.32 -13.96 -3.29
C TYR A 152 5.16 -13.21 -2.67
N GLU A 153 4.83 -12.05 -3.24
CA GLU A 153 3.58 -11.35 -2.91
C GLU A 153 2.42 -12.33 -3.10
N ARG A 154 1.46 -12.30 -2.18
CA ARG A 154 0.29 -13.15 -2.28
C ARG A 154 -0.65 -12.55 -3.34
N SER A 155 -1.32 -13.40 -4.08
CA SER A 155 -2.34 -13.00 -5.04
C SER A 155 -3.68 -13.61 -4.62
N SER A 156 -4.78 -12.92 -4.91
CA SER A 156 -6.13 -13.43 -4.66
C SER A 156 -6.57 -14.50 -5.66
N SER A 157 -5.68 -14.96 -6.55
CA SER A 157 -5.99 -15.97 -7.57
C SER A 157 -6.01 -17.41 -7.04
N ASP A 158 -6.62 -17.60 -5.87
CA ASP A 158 -7.30 -18.86 -5.51
C ASP A 158 -8.75 -18.86 -6.04
N ASP A 159 -9.04 -18.10 -7.11
CA ASP A 159 -10.17 -18.41 -7.98
C ASP A 159 -9.79 -19.64 -8.81
N SER A 160 -10.23 -20.78 -8.30
CA SER A 160 -10.32 -22.02 -9.05
C SER A 160 -11.31 -21.81 -10.21
N GLY A 161 -10.89 -21.97 -11.46
CA GLY A 161 -11.85 -22.07 -12.56
C GLY A 161 -11.27 -21.94 -13.96
N GLY A 162 -11.17 -23.06 -14.68
CA GLY A 162 -11.01 -23.12 -16.13
C GLY A 162 -10.17 -24.29 -16.62
#